data_AF-A0A6G7LPN1-F1
#
_entry.id   AF-A0A6G7LPN1-F1
#
_cell.length_a   1.000
_cell.length_b   1.000
_cell.length_c   1.000
_cell.angle_alpha   90.00
_cell.angle_beta   90.00
_cell.angle_gamma   90.00
#
_symmetry.space_group_name_H-M   'P 1'
#
loop_
_entity.id
_entity.type
_entity.pdbx_description
1 polymer ?
#
loop_
_entity_poly.entity_id
_entity_poly.type
_entity_poly.pdbx_seq_one_letter_code
_entity_poly.pdbx_strand_id
1 'polypeptide(L)'
;MANYLTRCGYSAEINESNFEKITKSLVEELRTEEHDEPDDEHTQVSVGNEHWSITAQVSGLITFDNIDILEGVESELPESMYLRNISDAELVRLWGALVQDNVSILTESNWCSFEELPAYEDDFYRAKA
;
A
#
# COMPACT_ATOMS: atom_id res chain seq x y z
N MET A 1 4.55 -12.35 -10.21
CA MET A 1 5.82 -12.00 -9.49
C MET A 1 5.65 -10.60 -8.91
N ALA A 2 5.88 -10.41 -7.61
CA ALA A 2 5.57 -9.14 -6.94
C ALA A 2 6.77 -8.17 -6.94
N ASN A 3 6.47 -6.88 -7.01
CA ASN A 3 7.44 -5.79 -6.93
C ASN A 3 6.98 -4.76 -5.89
N TYR A 4 7.92 -3.96 -5.43
CA TYR A 4 7.62 -2.78 -4.62
C TYR A 4 8.10 -1.50 -5.32
N LEU A 5 7.58 -0.37 -4.86
CA LEU A 5 7.98 0.98 -5.26
C LEU A 5 8.21 1.81 -3.99
N THR A 6 9.39 2.41 -3.88
CA THR A 6 9.73 3.36 -2.81
C THR A 6 9.19 4.75 -3.14
N ARG A 7 9.22 5.66 -2.16
CA ARG A 7 8.81 7.07 -2.37
C ARG A 7 9.62 7.73 -3.49
N CYS A 8 10.91 7.45 -3.55
CA CYS A 8 11.84 8.00 -4.55
C CYS A 8 11.80 7.28 -5.93
N GLY A 9 10.79 6.43 -6.17
CA GLY A 9 10.62 5.75 -7.45
C GLY A 9 11.56 4.57 -7.71
N TYR A 10 12.27 4.08 -6.69
CA TYR A 10 13.04 2.84 -6.82
C TYR A 10 12.09 1.64 -6.82
N SER A 11 12.27 0.72 -7.77
CA SER A 11 11.47 -0.50 -7.84
C SER A 11 12.34 -1.75 -7.96
N ALA A 12 11.94 -2.79 -7.24
CA ALA A 12 12.57 -4.10 -7.27
C ALA A 12 11.59 -5.20 -6.85
N GLU A 13 12.02 -6.45 -7.02
CA GLU A 13 11.24 -7.63 -6.65
C GLU A 13 11.10 -7.78 -5.13
N ILE A 14 9.91 -8.21 -4.70
CA ILE A 14 9.63 -8.65 -3.34
C ILE A 14 9.07 -10.08 -3.35
N ASN A 15 9.58 -10.91 -2.45
CA ASN A 15 9.18 -12.30 -2.26
C ASN A 15 9.38 -12.72 -0.78
N GLU A 16 9.01 -13.95 -0.43
CA GLU A 16 9.08 -14.44 0.96
C GLU A 16 10.46 -14.30 1.61
N SER A 17 11.54 -14.41 0.84
CA SER A 17 12.91 -14.39 1.37
C SER A 17 13.39 -13.00 1.78
N ASN A 18 12.84 -11.94 1.18
CA ASN A 18 13.23 -10.55 1.42
C ASN A 18 12.09 -9.68 1.97
N PHE A 19 10.89 -10.25 2.12
CA PHE A 19 9.66 -9.58 2.52
C PHE A 19 9.80 -8.74 3.79
N GLU A 20 10.30 -9.34 4.88
CA GLU A 20 10.44 -8.65 6.17
C GLU A 20 11.34 -7.42 6.06
N LYS A 21 12.48 -7.57 5.38
CA LYS A 21 13.46 -6.48 5.21
C LYS A 21 12.87 -5.33 4.38
N ILE A 22 12.21 -5.67 3.26
CA ILE A 22 11.64 -4.67 2.35
C ILE A 22 10.48 -3.94 3.01
N THR A 23 9.50 -4.67 3.57
CA THR A 23 8.33 -4.05 4.19
C THR A 23 8.70 -3.16 5.37
N LYS A 24 9.71 -3.55 6.16
CA LYS A 24 10.28 -2.67 7.19
C LYS A 24 10.82 -1.36 6.60
N SER A 25 11.59 -1.43 5.51
CA SER A 25 12.12 -0.25 4.82
C SER A 25 11.00 0.66 4.30
N LEU A 26 9.94 0.10 3.71
CA LEU A 26 8.82 0.88 3.18
C LEU A 26 8.02 1.58 4.30
N VAL A 27 7.83 0.91 5.43
CA VAL A 27 7.21 1.51 6.62
C VAL A 27 8.10 2.63 7.18
N GLU A 28 9.41 2.43 7.22
CA GLU A 28 10.36 3.49 7.63
C GLU A 28 10.23 4.71 6.71
N GLU A 29 10.19 4.51 5.38
CA GLU A 29 9.99 5.60 4.41
C GLU A 29 8.67 6.36 4.59
N LEU A 30 7.58 5.68 4.96
CA LEU A 30 6.30 6.35 5.27
C LEU A 30 6.36 7.20 6.55
N ARG A 31 7.25 6.86 7.47
CA ARG A 31 7.37 7.49 8.79
C ARG A 31 8.40 8.60 8.84
N THR A 32 9.40 8.57 7.97
CA THR A 32 10.49 9.54 7.97
C THR A 32 10.31 10.59 6.89
N GLU A 33 10.55 11.84 7.25
CA GLU A 33 10.79 12.90 6.27
C GLU A 33 12.31 12.94 5.99
N GLU A 34 12.69 12.77 4.72
CA GLU A 34 14.10 12.78 4.29
C GLU A 34 14.55 14.19 3.85
N HIS A 35 13.59 15.10 3.63
CA HIS A 35 13.82 16.46 3.14
C HIS A 35 13.63 17.52 4.23
N ASP A 36 14.34 18.66 4.12
CA ASP A 36 14.22 19.76 5.08
C ASP A 36 12.82 20.44 5.02
N GLU A 37 12.14 20.34 3.89
CA GLU A 37 10.74 20.73 3.68
C GLU A 37 9.92 19.48 3.31
N PRO A 38 8.67 19.34 3.77
CA PRO A 38 7.83 18.19 3.43
C PRO A 38 7.73 17.99 1.92
N ASP A 39 8.05 16.77 1.49
CA ASP A 39 7.93 16.39 0.08
C ASP A 39 6.50 15.92 -0.23
N ASP A 40 5.74 16.80 -0.88
CA ASP A 40 4.38 16.55 -1.34
C ASP A 40 4.32 15.75 -2.67
N GLU A 41 5.44 15.60 -3.36
CA GLU A 41 5.55 14.88 -4.64
C GLU A 41 5.79 13.37 -4.39
N HIS A 42 6.67 13.03 -3.46
CA HIS A 42 7.04 11.65 -3.15
C HIS A 42 6.40 11.22 -1.84
N THR A 43 5.09 11.03 -1.81
CA THR A 43 4.32 10.77 -0.58
C THR A 43 3.89 9.31 -0.38
N GLN A 44 4.27 8.42 -1.30
CA GLN A 44 3.68 7.08 -1.36
C GLN A 44 4.70 5.96 -1.59
N VAL A 45 4.39 4.79 -1.04
CA VAL A 45 5.05 3.52 -1.36
C VAL A 45 4.01 2.52 -1.85
N SER A 46 4.41 1.53 -2.64
CA SER A 46 3.48 0.49 -3.05
C SER A 46 4.13 -0.89 -3.11
N VAL A 47 3.29 -1.92 -2.98
CA VAL A 47 3.61 -3.30 -3.31
C VAL A 47 2.53 -3.78 -4.26
N GLY A 48 2.92 -4.46 -5.34
CA GLY A 48 1.97 -5.01 -6.30
C GLY A 48 2.52 -6.23 -7.03
N ASN A 49 1.63 -7.02 -7.59
CA ASN A 49 1.93 -8.13 -8.49
C ASN A 49 1.36 -7.80 -9.89
N GLU A 50 1.16 -8.80 -10.74
CA GLU A 50 0.59 -8.59 -12.08
C GLU A 50 -0.92 -8.31 -12.07
N HIS A 51 -1.61 -8.63 -10.98
CA HIS A 51 -3.06 -8.56 -10.85
C HIS A 51 -3.52 -7.35 -10.05
N TRP A 52 -2.77 -6.98 -9.01
CA TRP A 52 -3.20 -6.08 -7.95
C TRP A 52 -2.04 -5.22 -7.43
N SER A 53 -2.38 -4.05 -6.90
CA SER A 53 -1.43 -3.16 -6.22
C SER A 53 -2.05 -2.62 -4.94
N ILE A 54 -1.25 -2.47 -3.89
CA ILE A 54 -1.61 -1.72 -2.68
C ILE A 54 -0.61 -0.59 -2.49
N THR A 55 -1.13 0.63 -2.58
CA THR A 55 -0.39 1.87 -2.39
C THR A 55 -0.73 2.46 -1.02
N ALA A 56 0.27 2.90 -0.29
CA ALA A 56 0.15 3.58 0.99
C ALA A 56 0.76 4.97 0.89
N GLN A 57 0.05 5.98 1.42
CA GLN A 57 0.53 7.37 1.46
C GLN A 57 0.82 7.81 2.89
N VAL A 58 1.73 8.77 3.08
CA VAL A 58 2.07 9.38 4.38
C VAL A 58 0.83 9.93 5.12
N SER A 59 -0.19 10.37 4.38
CA SER A 59 -1.50 10.83 4.89
C SER A 59 -2.38 9.72 5.48
N GLY A 60 -1.93 8.46 5.43
CA GLY A 60 -2.71 7.32 5.90
C GLY A 60 -3.72 6.79 4.89
N LEU A 61 -3.79 7.34 3.67
CA LEU A 61 -4.58 6.75 2.58
C LEU A 61 -3.93 5.45 2.12
N ILE A 62 -4.71 4.36 2.12
CA ILE A 62 -4.35 3.10 1.50
C ILE A 62 -5.31 2.83 0.34
N THR A 63 -4.77 2.56 -0.84
CA THR A 63 -5.54 2.24 -2.04
C THR A 63 -5.14 0.85 -2.51
N PHE A 64 -6.13 0.00 -2.72
CA PHE A 64 -6.01 -1.21 -3.51
C PHE A 64 -6.52 -0.94 -4.92
N ASP A 65 -5.75 -1.35 -5.92
CA ASP A 65 -6.12 -1.27 -7.34
C ASP A 65 -6.04 -2.65 -7.99
N ASN A 66 -7.07 -3.00 -8.74
CA ASN A 66 -7.21 -4.25 -9.47
C ASN A 66 -6.83 -4.07 -10.94
N ILE A 67 -5.58 -4.35 -11.25
CA ILE A 67 -4.97 -4.22 -12.57
C ILE A 67 -5.67 -5.13 -13.59
N ASP A 68 -6.12 -6.32 -13.17
CA ASP A 68 -6.88 -7.23 -14.04
C ASP A 68 -8.10 -6.52 -14.65
N ILE A 69 -8.89 -5.82 -13.83
CA ILE A 69 -10.09 -5.09 -14.31
C ILE A 69 -9.69 -3.93 -15.23
N LEU A 70 -8.64 -3.20 -14.88
CA LEU A 70 -8.11 -2.10 -15.71
C LEU A 70 -7.67 -2.60 -17.10
N GLU A 71 -7.19 -3.84 -17.18
CA GLU A 71 -6.79 -4.51 -18.41
C GLU A 71 -7.93 -5.29 -19.10
N GLY A 72 -9.15 -5.27 -18.52
CA GLY A 72 -10.34 -5.91 -19.08
C GLY A 72 -10.46 -7.41 -18.79
N VAL A 73 -9.73 -7.91 -17.79
CA VAL A 73 -9.81 -9.28 -17.27
C VAL A 73 -10.90 -9.35 -16.19
N GLU A 74 -11.72 -10.41 -16.23
CA GLU A 74 -12.77 -10.63 -15.22
C GLU A 74 -12.14 -10.93 -13.85
N SER A 75 -12.63 -10.26 -12.80
CA SER A 75 -12.15 -10.42 -11.43
C SER A 75 -13.32 -10.38 -10.44
N GLU A 76 -13.20 -11.12 -9.35
CA GLU A 76 -14.18 -11.11 -8.25
C GLU A 76 -13.96 -9.93 -7.28
N LEU A 77 -12.80 -9.27 -7.35
CA LEU A 77 -12.47 -8.10 -6.54
C LEU A 77 -12.93 -6.81 -7.23
N PRO A 78 -13.30 -5.75 -6.48
CA PRO A 78 -13.60 -4.44 -7.05
C PRO A 78 -12.42 -3.84 -7.85
N GLU A 79 -12.70 -2.86 -8.71
CA GLU A 79 -11.67 -2.12 -9.47
C GLU A 79 -10.69 -1.40 -8.53
N SER A 80 -11.23 -0.66 -7.56
CA SER A 80 -10.45 -0.06 -6.49
C SER A 80 -11.22 -0.15 -5.17
N MET A 81 -10.48 -0.20 -4.06
CA MET A 81 -11.04 -0.15 -2.71
C MET A 81 -10.06 0.48 -1.73
N TYR A 82 -10.57 1.08 -0.65
CA TYR A 82 -9.78 1.99 0.18
C TYR A 82 -9.82 1.65 1.66
N LEU A 83 -8.72 1.98 2.34
CA LEU A 83 -8.61 2.03 3.80
C LEU A 83 -7.98 3.36 4.20
N ARG A 84 -8.17 3.76 5.46
CA ARG A 84 -7.56 4.95 6.05
C ARG A 84 -6.96 4.60 7.41
N ASN A 85 -5.78 5.13 7.70
CA ASN A 85 -5.21 5.20 9.05
C ASN A 85 -5.02 3.83 9.74
N ILE A 86 -4.68 2.79 8.95
CA ILE A 86 -4.43 1.44 9.46
C ILE A 86 -3.04 1.32 10.12
N SER A 87 -2.88 0.33 10.99
CA SER A 87 -1.59 0.07 11.64
C SER A 87 -0.54 -0.48 10.69
N ASP A 88 0.75 -0.29 11.02
CA ASP A 88 1.87 -0.87 10.26
C ASP A 88 1.74 -2.39 10.12
N ALA A 89 1.32 -3.07 11.19
CA ALA A 89 1.13 -4.53 11.19
C ALA A 89 0.02 -4.95 10.20
N GLU A 90 -1.04 -4.16 10.09
CA GLU A 90 -2.13 -4.40 9.15
C GLU A 90 -1.70 -4.11 7.70
N LEU A 91 -0.98 -3.02 7.47
CA LEU A 91 -0.43 -2.69 6.15
C LEU A 91 0.55 -3.77 5.66
N VAL A 92 1.46 -4.23 6.52
CA VAL A 92 2.40 -5.31 6.21
C VAL A 92 1.65 -6.63 5.97
N ARG A 93 0.59 -6.93 6.73
CA ARG A 93 -0.26 -8.12 6.48
C ARG A 93 -0.87 -8.07 5.08
N LEU A 94 -1.37 -6.91 4.66
CA LEU A 94 -1.97 -6.71 3.33
C LEU A 94 -0.96 -6.86 2.20
N TRP A 95 0.23 -6.27 2.32
CA TRP A 95 1.32 -6.49 1.36
C TRP A 95 1.76 -7.96 1.30
N GLY A 96 1.75 -8.65 2.44
CA GLY A 96 2.03 -10.09 2.49
C GLY A 96 1.00 -10.91 1.72
N ALA A 97 -0.28 -10.52 1.81
CA ALA A 97 -1.35 -11.15 1.06
C ALA A 97 -1.17 -10.98 -0.45
N LEU A 98 -0.77 -9.80 -0.92
CA LEU A 98 -0.43 -9.58 -2.34
C LEU A 98 0.73 -10.46 -2.81
N VAL A 99 1.82 -10.51 -2.04
CA VAL A 99 3.01 -11.30 -2.40
C VAL A 99 2.71 -12.79 -2.49
N GLN A 100 1.71 -13.28 -1.74
CA GLN A 100 1.29 -14.68 -1.69
C GLN A 100 0.05 -14.98 -2.56
N ASP A 101 -0.43 -14.01 -3.34
CA ASP A 101 -1.68 -14.09 -4.10
C ASP A 101 -2.91 -14.53 -3.25
N ASN A 102 -2.93 -14.14 -1.98
CA ASN A 102 -3.92 -14.58 -1.01
C ASN A 102 -5.14 -13.63 -0.98
N VAL A 103 -6.05 -13.87 -1.92
CA VAL A 103 -7.31 -13.12 -2.06
C VAL A 103 -8.15 -13.13 -0.79
N SER A 104 -8.16 -14.23 -0.03
CA SER A 104 -8.98 -14.34 1.19
C SER A 104 -8.60 -13.27 2.21
N ILE A 105 -7.31 -13.06 2.45
CA ILE A 105 -6.84 -12.00 3.38
C ILE A 105 -7.19 -10.62 2.85
N LEU A 106 -7.07 -10.39 1.54
CA LEU A 106 -7.46 -9.12 0.93
C LEU A 106 -8.95 -8.84 1.14
N THR A 107 -9.82 -9.83 1.00
CA THR A 107 -11.27 -9.66 1.20
C THR A 107 -11.74 -9.60 2.65
N GLU A 108 -10.95 -10.10 3.61
CA GLU A 108 -11.29 -10.07 5.03
C GLU A 108 -11.13 -8.67 5.66
N SER A 109 -10.35 -7.79 5.02
CA SER A 109 -10.14 -6.42 5.49
C SER A 109 -11.38 -5.56 5.27
N ASN A 110 -11.56 -4.56 6.13
CA ASN A 110 -12.74 -3.66 6.11
C ASN A 110 -12.63 -2.57 5.04
N TRP A 111 -12.34 -2.97 3.80
CA TRP A 111 -12.26 -2.05 2.68
C TRP A 111 -13.59 -1.33 2.46
N CYS A 112 -13.51 -0.09 2.00
CA CYS A 112 -14.67 0.75 1.74
C CYS A 112 -14.50 1.56 0.46
N SER A 113 -15.57 2.21 0.02
CA SER A 113 -15.50 3.21 -1.06
C SER A 113 -14.78 4.48 -0.59
N PHE A 114 -14.31 5.29 -1.52
CA PHE A 114 -13.57 6.51 -1.17
C PHE A 114 -14.43 7.48 -0.35
N GLU A 115 -15.73 7.55 -0.66
CA GLU A 115 -16.71 8.41 -0.01
C GLU A 115 -16.99 8.03 1.45
N GLU A 116 -16.69 6.78 1.83
CA GLU A 116 -16.88 6.24 3.17
C GLU A 116 -15.64 6.43 4.06
N LEU A 117 -14.53 6.89 3.50
CA LEU A 117 -13.30 7.09 4.25
C LEU A 117 -13.48 8.17 5.32
N PRO A 118 -12.86 7.99 6.50
CA PRO A 118 -12.68 9.07 7.46
C PRO A 118 -12.02 10.30 6.81
N ALA A 119 -12.26 11.46 7.44
CA ALA A 119 -11.66 12.73 7.03
C ALA A 119 -10.15 12.61 6.87
N TYR A 120 -9.61 13.37 5.92
CA TYR A 120 -8.17 13.46 5.70
C TYR A 120 -7.45 13.93 6.97
N GLU A 121 -6.35 13.25 7.30
CA GLU A 121 -5.39 13.64 8.33
C GLU A 121 -4.07 13.91 7.63
N ASP A 122 -3.45 15.05 7.95
CA ASP A 122 -2.13 15.37 7.45
C ASP A 122 -1.08 14.51 8.18
N ASP A 123 -0.13 13.95 7.43
CA ASP A 123 1.02 13.24 7.97
C ASP A 123 0.74 12.09 8.96
N PHE A 124 -0.36 11.33 8.79
CA PHE A 124 -0.74 10.24 9.72
C PHE A 124 0.42 9.30 10.12
N TYR A 125 1.19 8.80 9.15
CA TYR A 125 2.30 7.88 9.44
C TYR A 125 3.48 8.58 10.10
N ARG A 126 3.78 9.82 9.73
CA ARG A 126 4.88 10.62 10.30
C ARG A 126 4.56 11.12 11.70
N ALA A 127 3.32 11.52 11.98
CA ALA A 127 2.87 12.05 13.26
C ALA A 127 2.90 11.03 14.41
N LYS A 128 3.00 9.73 14.08
CA LYS A 128 3.07 8.62 15.04
C LYS A 128 4.45 7.99 15.18
N ALA A 129 5.49 8.58 14.58
CA ALA A 129 6.88 8.10 14.64
C ALA A 129 7.58 8.54 15.94
#